data_AF-A0A165KEE3-F1
#
_entry.id   AF-A0A165KEE3-F1
#
_cell.length_a   1.000
_cell.length_b   1.000
_cell.length_c   1.000
_cell.angle_alpha   90.00
_cell.angle_beta   90.00
_cell.angle_gamma   90.00
#
_symmetry.space_group_name_H-M   'P 1'
#
loop_
_entity.id
_entity.type
_entity.pdbx_description
1 polymer ?
#
loop_
_entity_poly.entity_id
_entity_poly.type
_entity_poly.pdbx_seq_one_letter_code
_entity_poly.pdbx_strand_id
1 'polypeptide(L)'
;APYTFVSCWTSQKRESIPLWKMYVNSPFAVRIEFSPDFLKPQFFKKHFIANHTNRNAYVFLFHRGERDTEFLSKVVYKEQPRIQMYKDVRGLMTQGYIEDYALTKNELWEFQEEVRFVLQAVPIKQLRPRRGSSLYNTCQEVIINNDPTDIQFIDVAYDKICLMSAGIMLGPSTTTEHENELRQYLSTHLPEYHGEISRSDAFIRERG
;
A
#
# COMPACT_ATOMS: atom_id res chain seq x y z
N ALA A 1 -5.82 -8.58 12.04
CA ALA A 1 -5.35 -7.24 12.43
C ALA A 1 -6.30 -6.21 11.84
N PRO A 2 -7.45 -5.93 12.48
CA PRO A 2 -8.56 -5.21 11.86
C PRO A 2 -8.30 -3.69 11.68
N TYR A 3 -7.23 -3.15 12.28
CA TYR A 3 -6.86 -1.74 12.19
C TYR A 3 -5.68 -1.47 11.27
N THR A 4 -5.02 -2.51 10.73
CA THR A 4 -3.80 -2.36 9.92
C THR A 4 -4.13 -2.54 8.45
N PHE A 5 -3.77 -1.53 7.67
CA PHE A 5 -4.01 -1.47 6.24
C PHE A 5 -2.68 -1.38 5.52
N VAL A 6 -2.48 -2.27 4.56
CA VAL A 6 -1.23 -2.41 3.81
C VAL A 6 -1.57 -2.28 2.34
N SER A 7 -0.86 -1.37 1.67
CA SER A 7 -0.84 -1.31 0.21
C SER A 7 0.55 -1.68 -0.27
N CYS A 8 0.61 -2.39 -1.39
CA CYS A 8 1.82 -2.99 -1.91
C CYS A 8 2.01 -2.64 -3.39
N TRP A 9 3.25 -2.36 -3.77
CA TRP A 9 3.67 -2.06 -5.13
C TRP A 9 4.97 -2.81 -5.43
N THR A 10 5.34 -2.89 -6.71
CA THR A 10 6.67 -3.38 -7.10
C THR A 10 7.57 -2.20 -7.45
N SER A 11 8.82 -2.24 -7.01
CA SER A 11 9.85 -1.27 -7.42
C SER A 11 10.58 -1.69 -8.70
N GLN A 12 10.25 -2.87 -9.23
CA GLN A 12 10.88 -3.42 -10.43
C GLN A 12 10.32 -2.75 -11.69
N LYS A 13 11.20 -2.07 -12.44
CA LYS A 13 10.85 -1.47 -13.74
C LYS A 13 10.64 -2.51 -14.84
N ARG A 14 11.48 -3.54 -14.84
CA ARG A 14 11.38 -4.63 -15.81
C ARG A 14 10.20 -5.51 -15.44
N GLU A 15 9.38 -5.84 -16.42
CA GLU A 15 8.23 -6.69 -16.13
C GLU A 15 8.62 -8.12 -15.71
N SER A 16 7.76 -8.71 -14.87
CA SER A 16 7.86 -10.09 -14.42
C SER A 16 6.62 -10.88 -14.85
N ILE A 17 6.83 -11.99 -15.57
CA ILE A 17 5.77 -12.93 -16.00
C ILE A 17 4.99 -13.49 -14.80
N PRO A 18 5.64 -13.95 -13.71
CA PRO A 18 4.95 -14.33 -12.49
C PRO A 18 3.96 -13.27 -12.00
N LEU A 19 4.36 -12.00 -12.00
CA LEU A 19 3.49 -10.90 -11.54
C LEU A 19 2.25 -10.74 -12.44
N TRP A 20 2.36 -10.93 -13.76
CA TRP A 20 1.18 -10.93 -14.63
C TRP A 20 0.25 -12.07 -14.26
N LYS A 21 0.77 -13.29 -14.13
CA LYS A 21 -0.03 -14.47 -13.82
C LYS A 21 -0.68 -14.44 -12.43
N MET A 22 -0.08 -13.74 -11.47
CA MET A 22 -0.59 -13.67 -10.09
C MET A 22 -1.69 -12.63 -9.90
N TYR A 23 -1.53 -11.45 -10.50
CA TYR A 23 -2.37 -10.29 -10.21
C TYR A 23 -3.39 -10.00 -11.31
N VAL A 24 -3.33 -10.71 -12.43
CA VAL A 24 -4.22 -10.50 -13.57
C VAL A 24 -5.06 -11.73 -13.84
N ASN A 25 -6.37 -11.56 -13.70
CA ASN A 25 -7.39 -12.54 -14.08
C ASN A 25 -8.21 -12.09 -15.31
N SER A 26 -7.76 -11.04 -16.01
CA SER A 26 -8.43 -10.44 -17.15
C SER A 26 -7.48 -10.36 -18.36
N PRO A 27 -7.95 -10.63 -19.59
CA PRO A 27 -7.13 -10.39 -20.78
C PRO A 27 -6.83 -8.89 -20.97
N PHE A 28 -7.72 -8.02 -20.52
CA PHE A 28 -7.46 -6.58 -20.43
C PHE A 28 -6.80 -6.26 -19.10
N ALA A 29 -5.49 -6.03 -19.14
CA ALA A 29 -4.71 -5.76 -17.95
C ALA A 29 -3.72 -4.63 -18.21
N VAL A 30 -3.56 -3.79 -17.20
CA VAL A 30 -2.63 -2.66 -17.25
C VAL A 30 -1.76 -2.67 -16.00
N ARG A 31 -0.50 -2.30 -16.18
CA ARG A 31 0.37 -1.86 -15.08
C ARG A 31 0.55 -0.36 -15.23
N ILE A 32 0.47 0.33 -14.09
CA ILE A 32 0.65 1.77 -14.04
C ILE A 32 1.93 2.03 -13.23
N GLU A 33 2.88 2.67 -13.86
CA GLU A 33 4.13 3.13 -13.27
C GLU A 33 3.96 4.58 -12.81
N PHE A 34 4.27 4.82 -11.54
CA PHE A 34 4.22 6.13 -10.92
C PHE A 34 5.61 6.54 -10.43
N SER A 35 5.87 7.85 -10.45
CA SER A 35 6.93 8.40 -9.59
C SER A 35 6.63 8.03 -8.13
N PRO A 36 7.62 7.66 -7.30
CA PRO A 36 7.42 7.44 -5.86
C PRO A 36 6.73 8.60 -5.14
N ASP A 37 6.83 9.80 -5.71
CA ASP A 37 6.19 11.03 -5.27
C ASP A 37 4.67 11.09 -5.49
N PHE A 38 4.03 10.08 -6.11
CA PHE A 38 2.59 10.11 -6.38
C PHE A 38 1.73 10.09 -5.11
N LEU A 39 2.23 9.49 -4.03
CA LEU A 39 1.59 9.50 -2.71
C LEU A 39 2.44 10.29 -1.72
N LYS A 40 2.12 11.57 -1.56
CA LYS A 40 2.73 12.44 -0.55
C LYS A 40 1.82 12.52 0.67
N PRO A 41 2.09 11.77 1.76
CA PRO A 41 1.31 11.90 2.98
C PRO A 41 1.51 13.29 3.57
N GLN A 42 0.40 13.97 3.86
CA GLN A 42 0.41 15.21 4.60
C GLN A 42 0.26 14.86 6.07
N PHE A 43 1.22 15.25 6.91
CA PHE A 43 1.21 14.88 8.32
C PHE A 43 0.60 15.95 9.22
N PHE A 44 -0.15 15.52 10.22
CA PHE A 44 -0.47 16.32 11.39
C PHE A 44 -0.12 15.54 12.66
N LYS A 45 0.23 16.26 13.74
CA LYS A 45 0.67 15.66 15.02
C LYS A 45 1.71 14.54 14.81
N LYS A 46 2.71 14.83 13.96
CA LYS A 46 3.89 14.01 13.60
C LYS A 46 3.61 12.75 12.76
N HIS A 47 2.58 11.97 13.07
CA HIS A 47 2.40 10.63 12.46
C HIS A 47 1.01 10.42 11.84
N PHE A 48 0.07 11.33 12.03
CA PHE A 48 -1.28 11.19 11.47
C PHE A 48 -1.32 11.73 10.05
N ILE A 49 -1.99 11.01 9.16
CA ILE A 49 -2.19 11.40 7.78
C ILE A 49 -3.40 12.34 7.75
N ALA A 50 -3.29 13.49 7.09
CA ALA A 50 -4.36 14.49 6.94
C ALA A 50 -5.11 14.34 5.61
N ASN A 51 -4.43 13.86 4.57
CA ASN A 51 -4.96 13.74 3.22
C ASN A 51 -5.63 12.38 2.94
N HIS A 52 -6.23 11.73 3.94
CA HIS A 52 -7.12 10.58 3.72
C HIS A 52 -8.58 11.02 3.56
N THR A 53 -9.39 10.17 2.94
CA THR A 53 -10.80 10.47 2.62
C THR A 53 -11.77 10.17 3.78
N ASN A 54 -11.43 9.22 4.66
CA ASN A 54 -12.33 8.78 5.72
C ASN A 54 -12.43 9.79 6.88
N ARG A 55 -13.51 10.58 6.94
CA ARG A 55 -13.70 11.63 7.98
C ARG A 55 -14.05 11.11 9.37
N ASN A 56 -14.40 9.83 9.49
CA ASN A 56 -14.82 9.22 10.76
C ASN A 56 -13.72 8.39 11.42
N ALA A 57 -12.48 8.49 10.91
CA ALA A 57 -11.34 7.75 11.41
C ALA A 57 -10.13 8.67 11.60
N TYR A 58 -9.27 8.33 12.56
CA TYR A 58 -7.89 8.78 12.54
C TYR A 58 -7.03 7.76 11.83
N VAL A 59 -6.25 8.22 10.85
CA VAL A 59 -5.30 7.41 10.08
C VAL A 59 -3.89 7.86 10.42
N PHE A 60 -2.99 6.92 10.69
CA PHE A 60 -1.62 7.23 11.08
C PHE A 60 -0.64 6.14 10.64
N LEU A 61 0.64 6.50 10.52
CA LEU A 61 1.68 5.53 10.21
C LEU A 61 1.86 4.54 11.36
N PHE A 62 2.07 3.27 11.01
CA PHE A 62 2.51 2.29 11.98
C PHE A 62 3.90 2.67 12.51
N HIS A 63 4.04 2.86 13.83
CA HIS A 63 5.31 3.22 14.46
C HIS A 63 6.31 2.06 14.36
N ARG A 64 7.54 2.35 13.90
CA ARG A 64 8.56 1.34 13.59
C ARG A 64 9.70 1.21 14.60
N GLY A 65 9.52 1.70 15.82
CA GLY A 65 10.58 1.64 16.82
C GLY A 65 11.70 2.60 16.45
N GLU A 66 12.93 2.10 16.41
CA GLU A 66 14.12 2.88 16.04
C GLU A 66 14.35 2.95 14.52
N ARG A 67 13.64 2.12 13.74
CA ARG A 67 13.70 2.18 12.28
C ARG A 67 12.97 3.43 11.77
N ASP A 68 13.56 4.08 10.77
CA ASP A 68 12.95 5.25 10.14
C ASP A 68 11.54 4.91 9.62
N THR A 69 10.58 5.80 9.87
CA THR A 69 9.19 5.63 9.45
C THR A 69 9.00 6.28 8.09
N GLU A 70 9.63 5.71 7.07
CA GLU A 70 9.35 6.09 5.69
C GLU A 70 7.93 5.67 5.30
N PHE A 71 7.24 6.51 4.53
CA PHE A 71 5.90 6.20 4.05
C PHE A 71 5.90 4.94 3.18
N LEU A 72 6.81 4.88 2.20
CA LEU A 72 7.06 3.69 1.38
C LEU A 72 8.29 2.98 1.93
N SER A 73 8.10 1.77 2.44
CA SER A 73 9.16 0.92 2.99
C SER A 73 9.37 -0.32 2.12
N LYS A 74 10.63 -0.67 1.86
CA LYS A 74 10.97 -1.94 1.21
C LYS A 74 10.62 -3.12 2.10
N VAL A 75 10.04 -4.16 1.50
CA VAL A 75 9.82 -5.45 2.15
C VAL A 75 11.16 -6.12 2.45
N VAL A 76 11.27 -6.68 3.65
CA VAL A 76 12.43 -7.46 4.09
C VAL A 76 12.14 -8.93 3.87
N TYR A 77 12.90 -9.56 2.99
CA TYR A 77 12.77 -10.98 2.69
C TYR A 77 13.58 -11.80 3.69
N LYS A 78 12.95 -12.86 4.25
CA LYS A 78 13.56 -13.75 5.25
C LYS A 78 13.13 -15.20 5.00
N GLU A 79 14.01 -16.16 5.27
CA GLU A 79 13.68 -17.59 5.20
C GLU A 79 12.45 -17.93 6.07
N GLN A 80 12.39 -17.39 7.28
CA GLN A 80 11.28 -17.55 8.22
C GLN A 80 10.62 -16.20 8.52
N PRO A 81 9.70 -15.72 7.66
CA PRO A 81 9.13 -14.38 7.79
C PRO A 81 8.03 -14.30 8.87
N ARG A 82 7.61 -15.44 9.42
CA ARG A 82 6.56 -15.52 10.43
C ARG A 82 7.05 -14.85 11.70
N ILE A 83 6.58 -13.64 11.91
CA ILE A 83 6.75 -12.91 13.17
C ILE A 83 5.76 -13.45 14.20
N GLN A 84 6.26 -13.74 15.39
CA GLN A 84 5.40 -14.03 16.54
C GLN A 84 5.28 -12.77 17.37
N MET A 85 4.05 -12.50 17.82
CA MET A 85 3.75 -11.42 18.74
C MET A 85 4.21 -11.82 20.14
N TYR A 86 5.51 -11.65 20.40
CA TYR A 86 6.06 -11.80 21.73
C TYR A 86 5.93 -10.49 22.50
N LYS A 87 5.48 -10.62 23.74
CA LYS A 87 5.60 -9.58 24.74
C LYS A 87 6.88 -9.82 25.54
N ASP A 88 7.62 -8.76 25.83
CA ASP A 88 8.75 -8.81 26.75
C ASP A 88 8.26 -9.05 28.19
N VAL A 89 9.22 -9.12 29.13
CA VAL A 89 8.92 -9.32 30.56
C VAL A 89 8.08 -8.20 31.19
N ARG A 90 7.92 -7.07 30.49
CA ARG A 90 7.10 -5.91 30.90
C ARG A 90 5.74 -5.91 30.20
N GLY A 91 5.43 -6.92 29.39
CA GLY A 91 4.18 -7.01 28.63
C GLY A 91 4.17 -6.16 27.35
N LEU A 92 5.31 -5.58 26.96
CA LEU A 92 5.45 -4.73 25.77
C LEU A 92 5.82 -5.55 24.55
N MET A 93 5.38 -5.12 23.38
CA MET A 93 5.73 -5.78 22.12
C MET A 93 7.24 -5.72 21.89
N THR A 94 7.85 -6.84 21.50
CA THR A 94 9.30 -6.87 21.18
C THR A 94 9.65 -5.93 20.03
N GLN A 95 10.84 -5.34 20.09
CA GLN A 95 11.30 -4.39 19.06
C GLN A 95 11.36 -5.03 17.66
N GLY A 96 11.86 -6.27 17.55
CA GLY A 96 11.87 -6.99 16.28
C GLY A 96 10.48 -7.17 15.69
N TYR A 97 9.44 -7.43 16.51
CA TYR A 97 8.07 -7.46 16.02
C TYR A 97 7.64 -6.11 15.43
N ILE A 98 7.88 -5.01 16.16
CA ILE A 98 7.47 -3.65 15.75
C ILE A 98 8.14 -3.25 14.43
N GLU A 99 9.44 -3.53 14.29
CA GLU A 99 10.21 -3.18 13.10
C GLU A 99 9.77 -3.98 11.86
N ASP A 100 9.45 -5.27 12.04
CA ASP A 100 9.14 -6.20 10.95
C ASP A 100 7.66 -6.27 10.58
N TYR A 101 6.76 -5.80 11.45
CA TYR A 101 5.31 -6.02 11.30
C TYR A 101 4.77 -5.59 9.93
N ALA A 102 4.14 -6.49 9.19
CA ALA A 102 3.63 -6.21 7.83
C ALA A 102 4.70 -5.79 6.79
N LEU A 103 6.00 -5.88 7.10
CA LEU A 103 7.11 -5.61 6.17
C LEU A 103 7.97 -6.83 5.89
N THR A 104 7.68 -8.00 6.45
CA THR A 104 8.39 -9.23 6.13
C THR A 104 7.67 -10.08 5.09
N LYS A 105 8.46 -10.85 4.33
CA LYS A 105 7.95 -11.86 3.39
C LYS A 105 8.98 -12.98 3.23
N ASN A 106 8.53 -14.16 2.80
CA ASN A 106 9.44 -15.27 2.56
C ASN A 106 10.36 -14.97 1.35
N GLU A 107 11.62 -15.37 1.40
CA GLU A 107 12.62 -15.21 0.31
C GLU A 107 12.17 -15.76 -1.03
N LEU A 108 11.30 -16.78 -1.07
CA LEU A 108 10.69 -17.28 -2.31
C LEU A 108 9.88 -16.20 -3.06
N TRP A 109 9.54 -15.09 -2.41
CA TRP A 109 8.84 -13.94 -3.00
C TRP A 109 9.74 -12.75 -3.32
N GLU A 110 11.06 -12.88 -3.19
CA GLU A 110 12.01 -11.78 -3.42
C GLU A 110 11.91 -11.19 -4.83
N PHE A 111 11.56 -12.01 -5.82
CA PHE A 111 11.35 -11.60 -7.21
C PHE A 111 10.29 -10.50 -7.42
N GLN A 112 9.46 -10.22 -6.41
CA GLN A 112 8.43 -9.18 -6.50
C GLN A 112 8.99 -7.77 -6.24
N GLU A 113 10.15 -7.66 -5.59
CA GLU A 113 10.76 -6.37 -5.19
C GLU A 113 9.74 -5.41 -4.57
N GLU A 114 9.00 -5.92 -3.58
CA GLU A 114 7.79 -5.31 -3.04
C GLU A 114 8.13 -4.11 -2.14
N VAL A 115 7.42 -3.01 -2.35
CA VAL A 115 7.40 -1.84 -1.47
C VAL A 115 6.01 -1.68 -0.88
N ARG A 116 5.93 -1.29 0.39
CA ARG A 116 4.68 -1.17 1.13
C ARG A 116 4.59 0.16 1.86
N PHE A 117 3.38 0.68 1.96
CA PHE A 117 3.05 1.58 3.05
C PHE A 117 2.11 0.87 4.03
N VAL A 118 2.31 1.11 5.32
CA VAL A 118 1.56 0.44 6.40
C VAL A 118 0.92 1.48 7.29
N LEU A 119 -0.41 1.54 7.23
CA LEU A 119 -1.22 2.48 7.99
C LEU A 119 -2.00 1.77 9.07
N GLN A 120 -2.28 2.50 10.14
CA GLN A 120 -3.28 2.14 11.11
C GLN A 120 -4.45 3.11 11.04
N ALA A 121 -5.67 2.61 11.23
CA ALA A 121 -6.84 3.47 11.41
C ALA A 121 -7.77 3.02 12.51
N VAL A 122 -8.30 4.00 13.21
CA VAL A 122 -9.20 3.83 14.34
C VAL A 122 -10.43 4.72 14.16
N PRO A 123 -11.67 4.19 14.32
CA PRO A 123 -12.86 5.01 14.26
C PRO A 123 -12.86 6.05 15.39
N ILE A 124 -13.17 7.31 15.07
CA ILE A 124 -13.19 8.41 16.05
C ILE A 124 -14.15 8.09 17.21
N LYS A 125 -15.28 7.44 16.90
CA LYS A 125 -16.30 7.03 17.88
C LYS A 125 -15.78 6.08 18.96
N GLN A 126 -14.68 5.37 18.73
CA GLN A 126 -14.11 4.43 19.70
C GLN A 126 -13.11 5.09 20.65
N LEU A 127 -12.69 6.32 20.37
CA LEU A 127 -11.70 7.00 21.20
C LEU A 127 -12.30 7.41 22.55
N ARG A 128 -11.50 7.22 23.60
CA ARG A 128 -11.84 7.59 24.97
C ARG A 128 -10.80 8.59 25.48
N PRO A 129 -10.80 9.84 24.99
CA PRO A 129 -9.78 10.81 25.34
C PRO A 129 -9.81 11.14 26.83
N ARG A 130 -8.64 11.10 27.46
CA ARG A 130 -8.45 11.45 28.88
C ARG A 130 -7.58 12.70 28.99
N ARG A 131 -7.77 13.49 30.05
CA ARG A 131 -6.93 14.67 30.31
C ARG A 131 -5.45 14.25 30.35
N GLY A 132 -4.62 14.87 29.52
CA GLY A 132 -3.18 14.59 29.43
C GLY A 132 -2.79 13.41 28.51
N SER A 133 -3.75 12.64 27.97
CA SER A 133 -3.45 11.59 27.00
C SER A 133 -3.14 12.17 25.61
N SER A 134 -2.14 11.62 24.93
CA SER A 134 -1.89 11.97 23.52
C SER A 134 -2.93 11.29 22.62
N LEU A 135 -3.22 11.89 21.46
CA LEU A 135 -4.11 11.26 20.47
C LEU A 135 -3.61 9.87 20.07
N TYR A 136 -2.30 9.73 19.86
CA TYR A 136 -1.68 8.46 19.53
C TYR A 136 -1.96 7.39 20.61
N ASN A 137 -1.80 7.73 21.89
CA ASN A 137 -2.07 6.80 22.98
C ASN A 137 -3.54 6.36 22.98
N THR A 138 -4.48 7.29 22.76
CA THR A 138 -5.91 6.94 22.68
C THR A 138 -6.24 6.02 21.51
N CYS A 139 -5.56 6.16 20.37
CA CYS A 139 -5.69 5.23 19.24
C CYS A 139 -5.10 3.85 19.58
N GLN A 140 -3.93 3.80 20.23
CA GLN A 140 -3.31 2.53 20.64
C GLN A 140 -4.17 1.77 21.65
N GLU A 141 -4.82 2.47 22.60
CA GLU A 141 -5.75 1.84 23.54
C GLU A 141 -6.89 1.11 22.82
N VAL A 142 -7.49 1.72 21.78
CA VAL A 142 -8.53 1.08 20.97
C VAL A 142 -8.01 -0.19 20.29
N ILE A 143 -6.81 -0.13 19.71
CA ILE A 143 -6.18 -1.27 19.03
C ILE A 143 -5.86 -2.41 20.01
N ILE A 144 -5.30 -2.08 21.17
CA ILE A 144 -4.91 -3.04 22.21
C ILE A 144 -6.13 -3.72 22.82
N ASN A 145 -7.21 -2.96 23.06
CA ASN A 145 -8.46 -3.49 23.59
C ASN A 145 -9.30 -4.24 22.54
N ASN A 146 -8.91 -4.17 21.27
CA ASN A 146 -9.61 -4.79 20.15
C ASN A 146 -11.09 -4.32 20.08
N ASP A 147 -11.35 -3.03 20.31
CA ASP A 147 -12.71 -2.46 20.23
C ASP A 147 -13.27 -2.57 18.79
N PRO A 148 -14.60 -2.72 18.58
CA PRO A 148 -15.16 -2.92 17.25
C PRO A 148 -14.77 -1.84 16.21
N THR A 149 -14.44 -2.26 14.99
CA THR A 149 -14.18 -1.36 13.84
C THR A 149 -14.99 -1.78 12.63
N ASP A 150 -15.51 -0.79 11.91
CA ASP A 150 -16.23 -0.89 10.64
C ASP A 150 -15.41 -0.39 9.45
N ILE A 151 -14.16 0.01 9.68
CA ILE A 151 -13.26 0.49 8.62
C ILE A 151 -12.78 -0.71 7.80
N GLN A 152 -13.23 -0.80 6.55
CA GLN A 152 -12.83 -1.85 5.61
C GLN A 152 -11.67 -1.44 4.70
N PHE A 153 -11.58 -0.16 4.37
CA PHE A 153 -10.53 0.40 3.52
C PHE A 153 -10.24 1.86 3.90
N ILE A 154 -9.11 2.35 3.43
CA ILE A 154 -8.67 3.73 3.59
C ILE A 154 -8.11 4.19 2.25
N ASP A 155 -8.61 5.32 1.75
CA ASP A 155 -8.01 5.99 0.61
C ASP A 155 -7.17 7.17 1.09
N VAL A 156 -5.97 7.27 0.55
CA VAL A 156 -5.08 8.42 0.69
C VAL A 156 -5.07 9.16 -0.64
N ALA A 157 -5.27 10.47 -0.60
CA ALA A 157 -5.23 11.30 -1.79
C ALA A 157 -3.82 11.26 -2.41
N TYR A 158 -3.77 11.02 -3.72
CA TYR A 158 -2.56 11.04 -4.53
C TYR A 158 -2.45 12.33 -5.34
N ASP A 159 -1.25 12.65 -5.81
CA ASP A 159 -1.00 13.76 -6.70
C ASP A 159 -1.45 13.42 -8.12
N LYS A 160 -2.50 14.11 -8.60
CA LYS A 160 -3.04 13.89 -9.94
C LYS A 160 -2.05 14.25 -11.05
N ILE A 161 -1.10 15.14 -10.79
CA ILE A 161 -0.08 15.51 -11.78
C ILE A 161 0.79 14.29 -12.10
N CYS A 162 1.09 13.46 -11.09
CA CYS A 162 1.82 12.21 -11.28
C CYS A 162 1.05 11.19 -12.12
N LEU A 163 -0.29 11.27 -12.23
CA LEU A 163 -1.05 10.45 -13.15
C LEU A 163 -0.89 10.88 -14.61
N MET A 164 -0.74 12.19 -14.87
CA MET A 164 -0.71 12.72 -16.24
C MET A 164 0.52 12.25 -17.03
N SER A 165 1.61 11.94 -16.32
CA SER A 165 2.86 11.43 -16.88
C SER A 165 3.14 9.97 -16.52
N ALA A 166 2.18 9.28 -15.89
CA ALA A 166 2.34 7.89 -15.49
C ALA A 166 2.60 7.00 -16.71
N GLY A 167 3.54 6.06 -16.60
CA GLY A 167 3.74 5.05 -17.63
C GLY A 167 2.63 4.01 -17.54
N ILE A 168 2.01 3.66 -18.66
CA ILE A 168 1.01 2.57 -18.71
C ILE A 168 1.55 1.46 -19.59
N MET A 169 1.73 0.28 -19.01
CA MET A 169 2.14 -0.92 -19.71
C MET A 169 0.94 -1.86 -19.87
N LEU A 170 0.57 -2.14 -21.11
CA LEU A 170 -0.46 -3.12 -21.47
C LEU A 170 0.06 -4.53 -21.22
N GLY A 171 -0.81 -5.38 -20.69
CA GLY A 171 -0.51 -6.78 -20.44
C GLY A 171 -0.29 -7.58 -21.73
N PRO A 172 0.39 -8.73 -21.63
CA PRO A 172 0.78 -9.54 -22.78
C PRO A 172 -0.42 -10.12 -23.57
N SER A 173 -1.57 -10.27 -22.91
CA SER A 173 -2.83 -10.77 -23.51
C SER A 173 -3.80 -9.66 -23.91
N THR A 174 -3.40 -8.38 -23.79
CA THR A 174 -4.29 -7.26 -24.10
C THR A 174 -4.44 -7.10 -25.62
N THR A 175 -5.67 -6.98 -26.12
CA THR A 175 -5.92 -6.87 -27.56
C THR A 175 -5.82 -5.42 -28.04
N THR A 176 -5.87 -5.20 -29.35
CA THR A 176 -5.90 -3.86 -29.94
C THR A 176 -7.19 -3.12 -29.59
N GLU A 177 -8.31 -3.83 -29.47
CA GLU A 177 -9.60 -3.25 -29.08
C GLU A 177 -9.55 -2.71 -27.65
N HIS A 178 -9.00 -3.48 -26.71
CA HIS A 178 -8.81 -3.04 -25.32
C HIS A 178 -7.84 -1.85 -25.22
N GLU A 179 -6.80 -1.82 -26.05
CA GLU A 179 -5.90 -0.66 -26.12
C GLU A 179 -6.64 0.60 -26.60
N ASN A 180 -7.50 0.49 -27.60
CA ASN A 180 -8.32 1.61 -28.06
C ASN A 180 -9.32 2.07 -26.99
N GLU A 181 -9.93 1.12 -26.27
CA GLU A 181 -10.81 1.42 -25.13
C GLU A 181 -10.06 2.18 -24.03
N LEU A 182 -8.84 1.76 -23.67
CA LEU A 182 -7.99 2.48 -22.72
C LEU A 182 -7.71 3.90 -23.20
N ARG A 183 -7.32 4.08 -24.47
CA ARG A 183 -7.02 5.41 -25.03
C ARG A 183 -8.25 6.31 -25.02
N GLN A 184 -9.42 5.77 -25.33
CA GLN A 184 -10.69 6.50 -25.23
C GLN A 184 -10.98 6.89 -23.78
N TYR A 185 -10.82 5.98 -22.82
CA TYR A 185 -10.98 6.24 -21.39
C TYR A 185 -10.06 7.36 -20.92
N LEU A 186 -8.77 7.30 -21.27
CA LEU A 186 -7.78 8.33 -20.94
C LEU A 186 -8.15 9.68 -21.55
N SER A 187 -8.52 9.72 -22.83
CA SER A 187 -8.93 10.98 -23.47
C SER A 187 -10.16 11.63 -22.82
N THR A 188 -11.07 10.81 -22.28
CA THR A 188 -12.32 11.26 -21.65
C THR A 188 -12.11 11.72 -20.20
N HIS A 189 -11.30 10.99 -19.44
CA HIS A 189 -11.15 11.19 -17.99
C HIS A 189 -9.86 11.89 -17.58
N LEU A 190 -8.82 11.84 -18.42
CA LEU A 190 -7.51 12.47 -18.24
C LEU A 190 -7.05 13.10 -19.57
N PRO A 191 -7.73 14.15 -20.07
CA PRO A 191 -7.43 14.74 -21.38
C PRO A 191 -6.01 15.35 -21.51
N GLU A 192 -5.36 15.64 -20.38
CA GLU A 192 -3.99 16.17 -20.31
C GLU A 192 -2.93 15.07 -20.14
N TYR A 193 -3.33 13.79 -20.22
CA TYR A 193 -2.41 12.67 -20.14
C TYR A 193 -1.41 12.68 -21.30
N HIS A 194 -0.14 12.59 -20.96
CA HIS A 194 1.01 12.61 -21.88
C HIS A 194 2.07 11.57 -21.50
N GLY A 195 1.71 10.62 -20.62
CA GLY A 195 2.56 9.49 -20.27
C GLY A 195 2.74 8.49 -21.41
N GLU A 196 3.80 7.68 -21.33
CA GLU A 196 4.05 6.63 -22.31
C GLU A 196 3.06 5.49 -22.15
N ILE A 197 2.49 4.99 -23.27
CA ILE A 197 1.72 3.75 -23.30
C ILE A 197 2.53 2.73 -24.08
N SER A 198 2.99 1.69 -23.39
CA SER A 198 3.80 0.61 -23.94
C SER A 198 3.06 -0.73 -23.82
N ARG A 199 3.62 -1.77 -24.43
CA ARG A 199 3.10 -3.14 -24.40
C ARG A 199 4.15 -4.06 -23.80
N SER A 200 3.68 -5.01 -23.00
CA SER A 200 4.49 -6.11 -22.48
C SER A 200 5.21 -6.84 -23.62
N ASP A 201 6.52 -7.06 -23.46
CA ASP A 201 7.35 -7.90 -24.34
C ASP A 201 7.17 -9.40 -24.02
N ALA A 202 6.54 -9.71 -22.88
CA ALA A 202 6.28 -11.07 -22.47
C ALA A 202 5.28 -11.76 -23.39
N PHE A 203 5.56 -13.03 -23.71
CA PHE A 203 4.60 -13.90 -24.37
C PHE A 203 4.03 -14.90 -23.37
N ILE A 204 2.73 -14.83 -23.10
CA ILE A 204 2.03 -15.84 -22.30
C ILE A 204 1.41 -16.85 -23.26
N ARG A 205 1.93 -18.09 -23.27
CA ARG A 205 1.27 -19.21 -23.95
C ARG A 205 -0.09 -19.45 -23.30
N GLU A 206 -1.15 -19.38 -24.08
CA GLU A 206 -2.46 -19.86 -23.64
C GLU A 206 -2.35 -21.35 -23.31
N ARG A 207 -2.90 -21.77 -22.16
CA ARG A 207 -3.08 -23.18 -21.88
C ARG A 207 -4.24 -23.66 -22.74
N GLY A 208 -3.92 -24.43 -23.79
CA GLY A 208 -4.91 -25.23 -24.51
C GLY A 208 -5.53 -26.31 -23.65
#